data_AF-A0A1I0VEU9-F1
#
_entry.id   AF-A0A1I0VEU9-F1
#
_cell.length_a   1.000
_cell.length_b   1.000
_cell.length_c   1.000
_cell.angle_alpha   90.00
_cell.angle_beta   90.00
_cell.angle_gamma   90.00
#
_symmetry.space_group_name_H-M   'P 1'
#
loop_
_entity.id
_entity.type
_entity.pdbx_description
1 polymer ?
#
loop_
_entity_poly.entity_id
_entity_poly.type
_entity_poly.pdbx_seq_one_letter_code
_entity_poly.pdbx_strand_id
1 'polypeptide(L)'
;MSLLYIVTVLVDNNVIGSRKDSEAEHGLSMFIETPDISFLFDCGHTGLAFENARKMSVDLTRVKYVVLSHSHKEEKARNKNMSTVGDCMRQGFKKLQEDGINCTLEWNQGNHFYEPEKRMAKAFAWAVKY
;
A
#
# COMPACT_ATOMS: atom_id res chain seq x y z
N MET A 1 -19.63 -21.34 -6.73
CA MET A 1 -18.35 -20.62 -6.70
C MET A 1 -18.20 -20.00 -5.32
N SER A 2 -17.18 -20.38 -4.56
CA SER A 2 -16.89 -19.73 -3.28
C SER A 2 -16.26 -18.37 -3.53
N LEU A 3 -16.81 -17.31 -2.95
CA LEU A 3 -16.18 -16.00 -2.93
C LEU A 3 -15.02 -16.06 -1.94
N LEU A 4 -13.79 -16.17 -2.44
CA LEU A 4 -12.59 -16.14 -1.62
C LEU A 4 -11.95 -14.75 -1.74
N TYR A 5 -11.90 -14.05 -0.61
CA TYR A 5 -11.20 -12.78 -0.45
C TYR A 5 -10.05 -13.00 0.51
N ILE A 6 -8.83 -12.65 0.09
CA ILE A 6 -7.63 -12.79 0.91
C ILE A 6 -7.00 -11.42 1.07
N VAL A 7 -6.71 -11.04 2.32
CA VAL A 7 -5.91 -9.87 2.62
C VAL A 7 -4.64 -10.36 3.30
N THR A 8 -3.51 -10.12 2.65
CA THR A 8 -2.19 -10.43 3.20
C THR A 8 -1.52 -9.13 3.59
N VAL A 9 -1.31 -8.94 4.89
CA VAL A 9 -0.54 -7.80 5.41
C VAL A 9 0.95 -8.06 5.16
N LEU A 10 1.56 -7.24 4.32
CA LEU A 10 2.97 -7.30 3.99
C LEU A 10 3.81 -6.39 4.89
N VAL A 11 3.24 -5.27 5.33
CA VAL A 11 3.87 -4.35 6.28
C VAL A 11 2.80 -3.84 7.22
N ASP A 12 3.14 -3.82 8.52
CA ASP A 12 2.44 -3.10 9.57
C ASP A 12 3.49 -2.58 10.56
N ASN A 13 3.09 -1.67 11.44
CA ASN A 13 3.90 -1.19 12.55
C ASN A 13 4.35 -2.31 13.49
N ASN A 14 3.65 -3.44 13.52
CA ASN A 14 3.98 -4.60 14.34
C ASN A 14 3.98 -5.90 13.53
N VAL A 15 4.88 -6.82 13.91
CA VAL A 15 4.82 -8.20 13.42
C VAL A 15 3.83 -8.95 14.29
N ILE A 16 2.67 -9.33 13.73
CA ILE A 16 1.68 -10.14 14.43
C ILE A 16 1.82 -11.61 13.99
N GLY A 17 2.10 -12.49 14.95
CA GLY A 17 2.18 -13.95 14.73
C GLY A 17 3.58 -14.54 14.88
N SER A 18 3.72 -15.83 14.56
CA SER A 18 4.92 -16.63 14.82
C SER A 18 5.86 -16.76 13.62
N ARG A 19 5.68 -15.96 12.55
CA ARG A 19 6.60 -15.96 11.41
C ARG A 19 7.88 -15.21 11.81
N LYS A 20 8.90 -15.97 12.21
CA LYS A 20 10.18 -15.47 12.73
C LYS A 20 10.94 -14.55 11.77
N ASP A 21 10.59 -14.58 10.49
CA ASP A 21 11.34 -13.87 9.44
C ASP A 21 10.63 -12.59 8.95
N SER A 22 9.40 -12.34 9.37
CA SER A 22 8.68 -11.11 9.02
C SER A 22 9.24 -9.95 9.85
N GLU A 23 9.51 -8.83 9.18
CA GLU A 23 9.95 -7.60 9.84
C GLU A 23 8.82 -6.56 9.80
N ALA A 24 8.86 -5.60 10.73
CA ALA A 24 7.93 -4.49 10.80
C ALA A 24 8.63 -3.17 10.49
N GLU A 25 7.88 -2.23 9.92
CA GLU A 25 8.29 -0.84 9.80
C GLU A 25 7.08 0.06 10.04
N HIS A 26 7.33 1.34 10.33
CA HIS A 26 6.25 2.32 10.38
C HIS A 26 5.67 2.52 8.98
N GLY A 27 4.45 2.02 8.79
CA GLY A 27 3.76 2.07 7.51
C GLY A 27 2.77 0.92 7.38
N LEU A 28 2.12 0.87 6.22
CA LEU A 28 1.18 -0.18 5.87
C LEU A 28 1.44 -0.63 4.44
N SER A 29 1.33 -1.93 4.20
CA SER A 29 1.23 -2.48 2.86
C SER A 29 0.42 -3.77 2.92
N MET A 30 -0.54 -3.92 2.00
CA MET A 30 -1.38 -5.11 1.93
C MET A 30 -1.50 -5.58 0.48
N PHE A 31 -1.31 -6.87 0.27
CA PHE A 31 -1.72 -7.53 -0.95
C PHE A 31 -3.12 -8.11 -0.79
N ILE A 32 -4.03 -7.66 -1.64
CA ILE A 32 -5.46 -8.01 -1.56
C ILE A 32 -5.84 -8.78 -2.81
N GLU A 33 -6.47 -9.93 -2.60
CA GLU A 33 -6.93 -10.83 -3.65
C GLU A 33 -8.44 -11.03 -3.54
N THR A 34 -9.08 -10.98 -4.68
CA THR A 34 -10.50 -11.26 -4.89
C THR A 34 -10.63 -12.25 -6.05
N PRO A 35 -11.82 -12.81 -6.32
CA PRO A 35 -12.02 -13.67 -7.49
C PRO A 35 -11.70 -12.99 -8.84
N ASP A 36 -11.89 -11.67 -8.94
CA ASP A 36 -11.84 -10.94 -10.22
C ASP A 36 -10.55 -10.12 -10.38
N ILE A 37 -10.07 -9.56 -9.26
CA ILE A 37 -8.95 -8.63 -9.21
C ILE A 37 -8.00 -8.91 -8.03
N SER A 38 -6.80 -8.37 -8.16
CA SER A 38 -5.75 -8.36 -7.14
C SER A 38 -5.09 -7.00 -7.15
N PHE A 39 -4.85 -6.42 -5.98
CA PHE A 39 -4.21 -5.11 -5.88
C PHE A 39 -3.32 -4.99 -4.66
N LEU A 40 -2.31 -4.13 -4.78
CA LEU A 40 -1.45 -3.72 -3.69
C LEU A 40 -2.00 -2.40 -3.12
N PHE A 41 -2.32 -2.38 -1.83
CA PHE A 41 -2.66 -1.16 -1.10
C PHE A 41 -1.45 -0.70 -0.30
N ASP A 42 -0.91 0.46 -0.66
CA ASP A 42 0.33 1.04 -0.14
C ASP A 42 1.57 0.13 -0.23
N CYS A 43 2.76 0.74 -0.08
CA CYS A 43 4.04 0.06 -0.28
C CYS A 43 4.97 0.08 0.94
N GLY A 44 4.47 0.54 2.10
CA GLY A 44 5.34 0.86 3.23
C GLY A 44 6.24 2.07 2.94
N HIS A 45 7.38 2.15 3.63
CA HIS A 45 8.28 3.30 3.61
C HIS A 45 9.62 3.02 2.92
N THR A 46 10.09 1.78 2.91
CA THR A 46 11.42 1.43 2.39
C THR A 46 11.32 0.53 1.14
N GLY A 47 11.51 -0.77 1.30
CA GLY A 47 11.23 -1.83 0.33
C GLY A 47 10.70 -3.09 1.02
N LEU A 48 10.43 -3.00 2.33
CA LEU A 48 10.13 -4.14 3.17
C LEU A 48 8.89 -4.92 2.71
N ALA A 49 7.90 -4.26 2.11
CA ALA A 49 6.74 -4.93 1.51
C ALA A 49 7.13 -5.99 0.48
N PHE A 50 8.12 -5.71 -0.37
CA PHE A 50 8.61 -6.66 -1.37
C PHE A 50 9.39 -7.81 -0.73
N GLU A 51 10.16 -7.52 0.32
CA GLU A 51 10.93 -8.54 1.04
C GLU A 51 10.01 -9.49 1.80
N ASN A 52 9.03 -8.94 2.52
CA ASN A 52 8.01 -9.71 3.22
C ASN A 52 7.17 -10.51 2.23
N ALA A 53 6.81 -9.96 1.06
CA ALA A 53 6.12 -10.73 0.03
C ALA A 53 6.93 -11.96 -0.42
N ARG A 54 8.24 -11.81 -0.69
CA ARG A 54 9.12 -12.95 -1.00
C ARG A 54 9.15 -13.98 0.13
N LYS A 55 9.38 -13.54 1.37
CA LYS A 55 9.42 -14.41 2.56
C LYS A 55 8.09 -15.13 2.80
N MET A 56 6.98 -14.51 2.42
CA MET A 56 5.63 -15.06 2.56
C MET A 56 5.18 -15.89 1.34
N SER A 57 6.01 -16.01 0.31
CA SER A 57 5.65 -16.62 -0.98
C SER A 57 4.43 -15.97 -1.64
N VAL A 58 4.29 -14.66 -1.46
CA VAL A 58 3.31 -13.83 -2.15
C VAL A 58 3.90 -13.39 -3.48
N ASP A 59 3.26 -13.79 -4.57
CA ASP A 59 3.64 -13.41 -5.92
C ASP A 59 3.03 -12.05 -6.29
N LEU A 60 3.83 -10.98 -6.13
CA LEU A 60 3.43 -9.63 -6.48
C LEU A 60 3.33 -9.39 -7.99
N THR A 61 3.80 -10.29 -8.85
CA THR A 61 3.56 -10.17 -10.30
C THR A 61 2.07 -10.33 -10.65
N ARG A 62 1.29 -10.90 -9.72
CA ARG A 62 -0.17 -11.03 -9.84
C ARG A 62 -0.90 -9.73 -9.53
N VAL A 63 -0.24 -8.69 -9.02
CA VAL A 63 -0.88 -7.40 -8.74
C VAL A 63 -1.35 -6.78 -10.05
N LYS A 64 -2.67 -6.60 -10.21
CA LYS A 64 -3.23 -5.89 -11.37
C LYS A 64 -3.26 -4.38 -11.16
N TYR A 65 -3.45 -3.95 -9.92
CA TYR A 65 -3.55 -2.53 -9.58
C TYR A 65 -2.73 -2.15 -8.35
N VAL A 66 -2.19 -0.93 -8.32
CA VAL A 66 -1.53 -0.36 -7.15
C VAL A 66 -2.30 0.87 -6.67
N VAL A 67 -2.77 0.83 -5.43
CA VAL A 67 -3.45 1.97 -4.80
C VAL A 67 -2.55 2.56 -3.73
N LEU A 68 -2.09 3.78 -3.96
CA LEU A 68 -1.31 4.55 -3.00
C LEU A 68 -2.24 5.51 -2.23
N SER A 69 -2.11 5.54 -0.92
CA SER A 69 -2.88 6.34 0.00
C SER A 69 -1.94 7.18 0.86
N HIS A 70 -2.07 8.51 0.81
CA HIS A 70 -1.20 9.40 1.57
C HIS A 70 -1.95 10.52 2.27
N SER A 71 -1.37 11.07 3.35
CA SER A 71 -1.98 12.15 4.12
C SER A 71 -1.46 13.52 3.71
N HIS A 72 -2.32 14.54 3.67
CA HIS A 72 -1.93 15.92 3.37
C HIS A 72 -1.10 16.58 4.48
N LYS A 73 -1.17 16.09 5.73
CA LYS A 73 -0.46 16.72 6.86
C LYS A 73 1.03 16.38 6.90
N GLU A 74 1.43 15.24 6.36
CA GLU A 74 2.84 14.81 6.32
C GLU A 74 3.65 15.69 5.36
N GLU A 75 3.07 16.05 4.21
CA GLU A 75 3.66 16.99 3.23
C GLU A 75 4.00 18.37 3.82
N LYS A 76 3.27 18.82 4.86
CA LYS A 76 3.46 20.15 5.48
C LYS A 76 4.32 20.15 6.74
N ALA A 77 4.93 19.01 7.07
CA ALA A 77 5.78 18.91 8.24
C ALA A 77 7.06 19.76 8.07
N ARG A 78 7.45 20.49 9.11
CA ARG A 78 8.66 21.35 9.10
C ARG A 78 9.98 20.57 9.02
N ASN A 79 9.92 19.25 9.19
CA ASN A 79 11.08 18.37 9.09
C ASN A 79 11.41 18.13 7.61
N LYS A 80 12.63 18.47 7.19
CA LYS A 80 13.10 18.29 5.79
C LYS A 80 12.93 16.87 5.27
N ASN A 81 13.05 15.84 6.11
CA ASN A 81 12.87 14.45 5.72
C ASN A 81 11.38 14.08 5.54
N MET A 82 10.48 14.80 6.21
CA MET A 82 9.03 14.55 6.12
C MET A 82 8.41 15.33 4.96
N SER A 83 8.96 16.50 4.61
CA SER A 83 8.57 17.22 3.39
C SER A 83 8.91 16.46 2.11
N THR A 84 9.94 15.60 2.11
CA THR A 84 10.31 14.79 0.94
C THR A 84 9.39 13.60 0.71
N VAL A 85 8.62 13.16 1.71
CA VAL A 85 7.72 12.00 1.58
C VAL A 85 6.69 12.23 0.47
N GLY A 86 6.15 13.45 0.38
CA GLY A 86 5.22 13.81 -0.68
C GLY A 86 5.86 13.73 -2.07
N ASP A 87 7.10 14.19 -2.21
CA ASP A 87 7.84 14.10 -3.47
C ASP A 87 8.16 12.64 -3.84
N CYS A 88 8.57 11.83 -2.87
CA CYS A 88 8.81 10.39 -3.06
C CYS A 88 7.53 9.67 -3.51
N MET A 89 6.38 9.96 -2.91
CA MET A 89 5.09 9.39 -3.33
C MET A 89 4.72 9.78 -4.76
N ARG A 90 4.93 11.05 -5.15
CA ARG A 90 4.70 11.51 -6.53
C ARG A 90 5.66 10.85 -7.52
N GLN A 91 6.94 10.71 -7.17
CA GLN A 91 7.93 10.05 -8.02
C GLN A 91 7.63 8.56 -8.18
N GLY A 92 7.30 7.86 -7.09
CA GLY A 92 6.90 6.46 -7.11
C GLY A 92 5.65 6.25 -7.98
N PHE A 93 4.62 7.08 -7.79
CA PHE A 93 3.42 7.05 -8.63
C PHE A 93 3.74 7.26 -10.11
N LYS A 94 4.55 8.27 -10.44
CA LYS A 94 4.98 8.52 -11.82
C LYS A 94 5.71 7.31 -12.42
N LYS A 95 6.60 6.68 -11.65
CA LYS A 95 7.33 5.50 -12.10
C LYS A 95 6.40 4.32 -12.39
N LEU A 96 5.39 4.08 -11.53
CA LEU A 96 4.37 3.06 -11.79
C LEU A 96 3.62 3.33 -13.11
N GLN A 97 3.27 4.59 -13.39
CA GLN A 97 2.62 4.97 -14.64
C GLN A 97 3.53 4.76 -15.86
N GLU A 98 4.81 5.13 -15.76
CA GLU A 98 5.82 4.92 -16.81
C GLU A 98 6.03 3.44 -17.12
N ASP A 99 5.96 2.59 -16.10
CA ASP A 99 6.07 1.13 -16.23
C ASP A 99 4.77 0.47 -16.71
N GLY A 100 3.72 1.26 -16.99
CA GLY A 100 2.43 0.77 -17.48
C GLY A 100 1.59 0.05 -16.43
N ILE A 101 1.89 0.24 -15.14
CA ILE A 101 1.14 -0.37 -14.03
C ILE A 101 -0.12 0.46 -13.78
N ASN A 102 -1.28 -0.19 -13.74
CA ASN A 102 -2.53 0.47 -13.38
C ASN A 102 -2.46 0.93 -11.92
N CYS A 103 -2.45 2.24 -11.69
CA CYS A 103 -2.26 2.77 -10.36
C CYS A 103 -3.07 4.03 -10.10
N THR A 104 -3.31 4.31 -8.82
CA THR A 104 -3.86 5.58 -8.35
C THR A 104 -3.12 6.06 -7.11
N LEU A 105 -3.11 7.39 -6.91
CA LEU A 105 -2.59 8.04 -5.71
C LEU A 105 -3.68 8.96 -5.15
N GLU A 106 -4.24 8.57 -4.01
CA GLU A 106 -5.27 9.34 -3.30
C GLU A 106 -4.64 10.11 -2.14
N TRP A 107 -4.81 11.43 -2.16
CA TRP A 107 -4.45 12.28 -1.04
C TRP A 107 -5.63 12.46 -0.08
N ASN A 108 -5.39 12.21 1.19
CA ASN A 108 -6.42 12.19 2.23
C ASN A 108 -6.19 13.29 3.25
N GLN A 109 -7.28 13.88 3.75
CA GLN A 109 -7.22 14.85 4.83
C GLN A 109 -6.77 14.21 6.14
N GLY A 110 -6.30 15.03 7.08
CA GLY A 110 -5.82 14.56 8.38
C GLY A 110 -4.39 14.04 8.35
N ASN A 111 -3.99 13.35 9.42
CA ASN A 111 -2.68 12.71 9.56
C ASN A 111 -2.75 11.25 9.06
N HIS A 112 -1.67 10.49 9.22
CA HIS A 112 -1.59 9.08 8.84
C HIS A 112 -2.79 8.23 9.32
N PHE A 113 -3.25 8.48 10.55
CA PHE A 113 -4.25 7.67 11.25
C PHE A 113 -5.69 8.17 11.08
N TYR A 114 -5.91 9.19 10.23
CA TYR A 114 -7.24 9.77 10.05
C TYR A 114 -8.06 8.98 9.02
N GLU A 115 -9.15 8.37 9.51
CA GLU A 115 -10.15 7.61 8.75
C GLU A 115 -9.56 6.46 7.89
N PRO A 116 -8.75 5.55 8.48
CA PRO A 116 -8.10 4.46 7.74
C PRO A 116 -9.10 3.55 7.00
N GLU A 117 -10.26 3.29 7.61
CA GLU A 117 -11.36 2.53 7.01
C GLU A 117 -11.89 3.18 5.72
N LYS A 118 -11.98 4.52 5.67
CA LYS A 118 -12.43 5.23 4.47
C LYS A 118 -11.38 5.19 3.37
N ARG A 119 -10.10 5.31 3.71
CA ARG A 119 -8.99 5.21 2.73
C ARG A 119 -8.99 3.84 2.06
N MET A 120 -9.14 2.78 2.86
CA MET A 120 -9.26 1.43 2.37
C MET A 120 -10.51 1.26 1.49
N ALA A 121 -11.67 1.74 1.94
CA ALA A 121 -12.91 1.64 1.17
C ALA A 121 -12.80 2.32 -0.21
N LYS A 122 -12.17 3.49 -0.29
CA LYS A 122 -11.89 4.17 -1.58
C LYS A 122 -10.99 3.33 -2.49
N ALA A 123 -9.97 2.69 -1.94
CA ALA A 123 -9.08 1.83 -2.72
C ALA A 123 -9.81 0.63 -3.32
N PHE A 124 -10.62 -0.06 -2.52
CA PHE A 124 -11.49 -1.13 -3.03
C PHE A 124 -12.46 -0.61 -4.10
N ALA A 125 -13.12 0.51 -3.84
CA ALA A 125 -14.07 1.09 -4.79
C ALA A 125 -13.41 1.47 -6.13
N TRP A 126 -12.18 1.96 -6.10
CA TRP A 126 -11.41 2.24 -7.31
C TRP A 126 -10.96 0.94 -7.99
N ALA A 127 -10.36 0.00 -7.26
CA ALA A 127 -9.83 -1.24 -7.82
C ALA A 127 -10.92 -2.13 -8.45
N VAL A 128 -12.15 -2.14 -7.91
CA VAL A 128 -13.27 -2.91 -8.46
C VAL A 128 -13.89 -2.26 -9.70
N LYS A 129 -13.69 -0.95 -9.91
CA LYS A 129 -14.26 -0.23 -11.03
C LYS A 129 -13.45 -0.39 -12.32
N TYR A 130 -12.16 -0.68 -12.21
CA TYR A 130 -11.20 -0.75 -13.32
C TYR A 130 -10.62 -2.15 -13.43
#